data_AF-A0A6J7FUU0-F1
#
_entry.id   AF-A0A6J7FUU0-F1
#
_cell.length_a   1.000
_cell.length_b   1.000
_cell.length_c   1.000
_cell.angle_alpha   90.00
_cell.angle_beta   90.00
_cell.angle_gamma   90.00
#
_symmetry.space_group_name_H-M   'P 1'
#
loop_
_entity.id
_entity.type
_entity.pdbx_description
1 polymer ?
#
loop_
_entity_poly.entity_id
_entity_poly.type
_entity_poly.pdbx_seq_one_letter_code
_entity_poly.pdbx_strand_id
1 'polypeptide(L)' 'MKSMTCNQLGGACEQIFSGQTFDDLAAQSQQHGKEMFGKNDGPHMAAMGTMMELMKSGEMDSWMAARKAEFEAL' A
#
# COMPACT_ATOMS: atom_id res chain seq x y z
N MET A 1 -9.88 5.44 15.05
CA MET A 1 -9.92 4.91 13.68
C MET A 1 -9.16 5.88 12.82
N LYS A 2 -8.21 5.39 12.04
CA LYS A 2 -7.32 6.23 11.21
C LYS A 2 -7.45 5.80 9.76
N SER A 3 -7.00 6.64 8.84
CA SER A 3 -7.13 6.40 7.41
C SER A 3 -5.88 6.81 6.63
N MET A 4 -5.55 6.05 5.59
CA MET A 4 -4.51 6.38 4.62
C MET A 4 -5.02 6.08 3.21
N THR A 5 -4.42 6.72 2.21
CA THR A 5 -4.75 6.47 0.80
C THR A 5 -3.94 5.31 0.23
N CYS A 6 -4.43 4.74 -0.87
CA CYS A 6 -3.70 3.76 -1.65
C CYS A 6 -2.32 4.28 -2.06
N ASN A 7 -2.19 5.55 -2.47
CA ASN A 7 -0.93 6.20 -2.75
C ASN A 7 0.03 6.17 -1.53
N GLN A 8 -0.46 6.55 -0.35
CA GLN A 8 0.34 6.52 0.88
C GLN A 8 0.79 5.09 1.26
N LEU A 9 0.04 4.07 0.86
CA LEU A 9 0.37 2.65 1.06
C LEU A 9 1.12 2.03 -0.13
N GLY A 10 1.73 2.84 -1.00
CA GLY A 10 2.56 2.37 -2.11
C GLY A 10 1.81 1.96 -3.38
N GLY A 11 0.51 2.28 -3.47
CA GLY A 11 -0.29 2.10 -4.68
C GLY A 11 -0.36 3.37 -5.53
N ALA A 12 -1.32 3.42 -6.46
CA ALA A 12 -1.32 4.41 -7.55
C ALA A 12 -2.49 5.42 -7.51
N CYS A 13 -3.41 5.30 -6.56
CA CYS A 13 -4.62 6.14 -6.52
C CYS A 13 -4.93 6.69 -5.13
N GLU A 14 -5.96 7.53 -5.04
CA GLU A 14 -6.39 8.20 -3.80
C GLU A 14 -7.51 7.44 -3.06
N GLN A 15 -7.71 6.15 -3.35
CA GLN A 15 -8.66 5.31 -2.62
C GLN A 15 -8.32 5.33 -1.13
N ILE A 16 -9.26 5.77 -0.29
CA ILE A 16 -9.06 5.88 1.15
C ILE A 16 -9.37 4.54 1.81
N PHE A 17 -8.43 4.07 2.62
CA PHE A 17 -8.61 2.91 3.50
C PHE A 17 -8.66 3.39 4.94
N SER A 18 -9.55 2.79 5.73
CA SER A 18 -9.74 3.17 7.14
C SER A 18 -9.84 1.93 8.02
N GLY A 19 -9.28 2.01 9.22
CA GLY A 19 -9.17 0.85 10.10
C GLY A 19 -8.74 1.22 11.53
N GLN A 20 -8.65 0.21 12.38
CA GLN A 20 -8.15 0.38 13.75
C GLN A 20 -6.65 0.17 13.82
N THR A 21 -6.10 -0.66 12.94
CA THR A 21 -4.68 -1.01 12.86
C THR A 21 -4.12 -0.75 11.47
N PHE A 22 -2.79 -0.65 11.36
CA PHE A 22 -2.11 -0.61 10.07
C PHE A 22 -2.38 -1.88 9.26
N ASP A 23 -2.47 -3.03 9.92
CA ASP A 23 -2.76 -4.32 9.27
C ASP A 23 -4.15 -4.33 8.59
N ASP A 24 -5.15 -3.66 9.18
CA ASP A 24 -6.47 -3.49 8.55
C ASP A 24 -6.36 -2.73 7.22
N LEU A 25 -5.54 -1.68 7.18
CA LEU A 25 -5.31 -0.87 5.98
C LEU A 25 -4.47 -1.65 4.95
N ALA A 26 -3.45 -2.38 5.40
CA ALA A 26 -2.62 -3.21 4.53
C ALA A 26 -3.46 -4.31 3.86
N ALA A 27 -4.38 -4.95 4.59
CA ALA A 27 -5.30 -5.93 4.03
C ALA A 27 -6.23 -5.33 2.97
N GLN A 28 -6.80 -4.15 3.24
CA GLN A 28 -7.64 -3.41 2.28
C GLN A 28 -6.84 -3.00 1.03
N SER A 29 -5.63 -2.47 1.21
CA SER A 29 -4.73 -2.10 0.12
C SER A 29 -4.34 -3.30 -0.74
N GLN A 30 -4.05 -4.45 -0.11
CA GLN A 30 -3.73 -5.68 -0.84
C GLN A 30 -4.93 -6.19 -1.65
N GLN A 31 -6.13 -6.19 -1.06
CA GLN A 31 -7.35 -6.58 -1.76
C GLN A 31 -7.63 -5.66 -2.95
N HIS A 32 -7.50 -4.35 -2.76
CA HIS A 32 -7.62 -3.37 -3.83
C HIS A 32 -6.59 -3.61 -4.94
N GLY A 33 -5.33 -3.85 -4.58
CA GLY A 33 -4.27 -4.18 -5.54
C GLY A 33 -4.61 -5.41 -6.39
N LYS A 34 -5.14 -6.49 -5.79
CA LYS A 34 -5.58 -7.69 -6.53
C LYS A 34 -6.68 -7.39 -7.54
N GLU A 35 -7.64 -6.53 -7.18
CA GLU A 35 -8.71 -6.12 -8.09
C GLU A 35 -8.18 -5.31 -9.28
N MET A 36 -7.25 -4.39 -9.01
CA MET A 36 -6.63 -3.57 -10.06
C MET A 36 -5.74 -4.40 -10.98
N PHE A 37 -5.04 -5.40 -10.44
CA PHE A 37 -4.29 -6.39 -11.22
C PHE A 37 -5.19 -7.18 -12.16
N GLY A 38 -6.33 -7.69 -11.66
CA GLY A 38 -7.31 -8.39 -12.50
C GLY A 38 -7.88 -7.52 -13.62
N LYS A 39 -7.97 -6.21 -13.40
CA LYS A 39 -8.40 -5.22 -14.39
C LYS A 39 -7.30 -4.76 -15.34
N ASN A 40 -6.06 -5.24 -15.18
CA ASN A 40 -4.88 -4.75 -15.90
C ASN A 40 -4.72 -3.23 -15.82
N ASP A 41 -4.99 -2.65 -14.65
CA ASP A 41 -4.86 -1.20 -14.44
C ASP A 41 -3.38 -0.79 -14.50
N GLY A 42 -3.00 -0.06 -15.55
CA GLY A 42 -1.62 0.34 -15.81
C GLY A 42 -0.93 1.04 -14.63
N PRO A 43 -1.55 2.08 -14.02
CA PRO A 43 -0.99 2.74 -12.85
C PRO A 43 -0.70 1.79 -11.68
N HIS A 44 -1.63 0.92 -11.31
CA HIS A 44 -1.40 -0.04 -10.23
C HIS A 44 -0.36 -1.10 -10.59
N MET A 45 -0.28 -1.53 -11.85
CA MET A 45 0.76 -2.44 -12.32
C MET A 45 2.16 -1.82 -12.20
N ALA A 46 2.29 -0.52 -12.49
CA ALA A 46 3.55 0.20 -12.29
C ALA A 46 3.92 0.29 -10.80
N ALA A 47 2.96 0.61 -9.93
CA ALA A 47 3.18 0.62 -8.48
C ALA A 47 3.59 -0.76 -7.93
N MET A 48 2.99 -1.84 -8.43
CA MET A 48 3.44 -3.20 -8.10
C MET A 48 4.87 -3.48 -8.59
N GLY A 49 5.26 -2.93 -9.74
CA GLY A 49 6.64 -2.97 -10.22
C GLY A 49 7.62 -2.33 -9.24
N THR A 50 7.32 -1.12 -8.76
CA THR A 50 8.12 -0.44 -7.73
C THR A 50 8.20 -1.26 -6.44
N MET A 51 7.09 -1.88 -6.03
CA MET A 51 7.06 -2.74 -4.84
C MET A 51 7.97 -3.97 -5.02
N MET A 52 8.00 -4.56 -6.22
CA MET A 52 8.88 -5.68 -6.55
C MET A 52 10.36 -5.28 -6.56
N GLU A 53 10.69 -4.07 -7.02
CA GLU A 53 12.05 -3.53 -6.95
C GLU A 53 12.50 -3.31 -5.51
N LEU A 54 11.63 -2.74 -4.67
CA LEU A 54 11.86 -2.58 -3.23
C LEU A 54 12.07 -3.93 -2.52
N MET A 55 11.32 -4.96 -2.92
CA MET A 55 11.51 -6.31 -2.39
C MET A 55 12.87 -6.90 -2.80
N LYS A 56 13.32 -6.63 -4.04
CA LYS A 56 14.65 -7.06 -4.52
C LYS A 56 15.80 -6.30 -3.85
N SER A 57 15.61 -5.04 -3.47
CA SER A 57 16.63 -4.25 -2.76
C SER A 57 16.77 -4.66 -1.29
N GLY A 58 15.79 -5.39 -0.74
CA GLY A 58 15.77 -5.78 0.67
C GLY A 58 15.31 -4.66 1.61
N GLU A 59 14.82 -3.54 1.07
CA GLU A 59 14.38 -2.37 1.84
C GLU A 59 12.90 -2.45 2.26
N MET A 60 12.22 -3.53 1.88
CA MET A 60 10.81 -3.78 2.14
C MET A 60 10.44 -3.65 3.63
N ASP A 61 11.25 -4.20 4.53
CA ASP A 61 10.99 -4.13 5.98
C ASP A 61 11.06 -2.69 6.51
N SER A 62 12.05 -1.92 6.05
CA SER A 62 12.22 -0.52 6.45
C SER A 62 11.09 0.36 5.90
N TRP A 63 10.69 0.10 4.65
CA TRP A 63 9.55 0.78 4.03
C TRP A 63 8.24 0.48 4.76
N MET A 64 7.99 -0.79 5.10
CA MET A 64 6.81 -1.19 5.88
C MET A 64 6.81 -0.56 7.27
N ALA A 65 7.96 -0.54 7.96
CA ALA A 65 8.11 0.13 9.24
C ALA A 65 7.81 1.63 9.16
N ALA A 66 8.28 2.31 8.11
CA ALA A 66 7.98 3.72 7.88
C ALA A 66 6.48 3.98 7.67
N ARG A 67 5.80 3.17 6.84
CA ARG A 67 4.35 3.29 6.62
C ARG A 67 3.54 3.03 7.89
N LYS A 68 3.96 2.07 8.71
CA LYS A 68 3.34 1.80 10.00
C LYS A 68 3.53 2.98 10.96
N ALA A 69 4.73 3.56 11.02
CA ALA A 69 4.99 4.74 11.85
C ALA A 69 4.14 5.95 11.41
N GLU A 70 3.98 6.16 10.09
CA GLU A 70 3.08 7.19 9.56
C GLU A 70 1.63 6.97 10.00
N PHE A 71 1.12 5.74 9.93
CA PHE A 71 -0.20 5.41 10.46
C PHE A 71 -0.31 5.67 11.97
N GLU A 72 0.70 5.31 12.74
CA GLU A 72 0.71 5.52 14.19
C GLU A 72 0.75 7.01 14.57
N ALA A 73 1.25 7.87 13.69
CA ALA A 73 1.31 9.32 13.89
C ALA A 73 0.02 10.09 13.50
N LEU A 74 -0.92 9.47 12.77
CA LEU A 74 -2.21 10.06 12.38
C LEU A 74 -3.22 10.14 13.53
#